data_AF-A0A9P1IAF0-F1
#
_entry.id   AF-A0A9P1IAF0-F1
#
_cell.length_a   1.000
_cell.length_b   1.000
_cell.length_c   1.000
_cell.angle_alpha   90.00
_cell.angle_beta   90.00
_cell.angle_gamma   90.00
#
_symmetry.space_group_name_H-M   'P 1'
#
loop_
_entity.id
_entity.type
_entity.pdbx_description
1 polymer ?
#
loop_
_entity_poly.entity_id
_entity_poly.type
_entity_poly.pdbx_seq_one_letter_code
_entity_poly.pdbx_strand_id
1 'polypeptide(L)'
;MDEKKIEKCLRNCENGSCYEKIRGELADDMICREHEIKDKRGMHLNEHTELSYPNNATFSVSSTLSSNFSFDFRTLSEYGVLWFEGGFSQSEENSDFLIIFVDESKLYIGVNLGEDNSLKPISTNLTVSDNHWHTVEFRRKERKCELWTDGRKVLTIVTSPGNNTLDTNGIAYLGGPKKHRQLKSLGLITKFVGCVRNLKIFGSPVNLLIDSLTNIRQPNYCHN
;
A
#
# COMPACT_ATOMS: atom_id res chain seq x y z
N MET A 1 -16.71 -22.59 -16.49
CA MET A 1 -15.91 -22.91 -15.30
C MET A 1 -15.72 -24.42 -15.25
N ASP A 2 -14.46 -24.89 -15.31
CA ASP A 2 -14.10 -26.31 -15.44
C ASP A 2 -13.93 -26.93 -14.03
N GLU A 3 -14.87 -27.79 -13.62
CA GLU A 3 -14.87 -28.44 -12.30
C GLU A 3 -13.56 -29.18 -11.99
N LYS A 4 -12.87 -29.72 -13.00
CA LYS A 4 -11.60 -30.41 -12.80
C LYS A 4 -10.47 -29.46 -12.40
N LYS A 5 -10.49 -28.21 -12.91
CA LYS A 5 -9.51 -27.19 -12.52
C LYS A 5 -9.74 -26.74 -11.07
N ILE A 6 -11.01 -26.64 -10.65
CA ILE A 6 -11.39 -26.27 -9.26
C ILE A 6 -10.88 -27.33 -8.29
N GLU A 7 -11.21 -28.59 -8.53
CA GLU A 7 -10.76 -29.67 -7.65
C GLU A 7 -9.22 -29.76 -7.59
N LYS A 8 -8.53 -29.61 -8.72
CA LYS A 8 -7.07 -29.64 -8.75
C LYS A 8 -6.47 -28.50 -7.93
N CYS A 9 -7.03 -27.30 -8.01
CA CYS A 9 -6.58 -26.18 -7.22
C CYS A 9 -6.86 -26.41 -5.72
N LEU A 10 -8.08 -26.83 -5.35
CA LEU A 10 -8.45 -27.05 -3.94
C LEU A 10 -7.59 -28.13 -3.27
N ARG A 11 -7.23 -29.21 -4.00
CA ARG A 11 -6.31 -30.25 -3.48
C ARG A 11 -4.92 -29.72 -3.14
N ASN A 12 -4.46 -28.71 -3.87
CA ASN A 12 -3.15 -28.08 -3.65
C ASN A 12 -3.25 -26.82 -2.77
N CYS A 13 -4.42 -26.53 -2.22
CA CYS A 13 -4.72 -25.30 -1.49
C CYS A 13 -5.20 -25.65 -0.07
N GLU A 14 -4.25 -26.02 0.80
CA GLU A 14 -4.52 -26.62 2.12
C GLU A 14 -5.57 -25.88 2.96
N ASN A 15 -5.58 -24.54 2.98
CA ASN A 15 -6.62 -23.74 3.65
C ASN A 15 -7.12 -22.52 2.82
N GLY A 16 -6.90 -22.51 1.51
CA GLY A 16 -7.18 -21.33 0.68
C GLY A 16 -8.39 -21.48 -0.24
N SER A 17 -8.88 -20.34 -0.73
CA SER A 17 -9.88 -20.28 -1.79
C SER A 17 -9.21 -20.31 -3.16
N CYS A 18 -9.84 -20.93 -4.14
CA CYS A 18 -9.33 -21.00 -5.52
C CYS A 18 -10.09 -20.04 -6.42
N TYR A 19 -9.40 -19.34 -7.31
CA TYR A 19 -10.01 -18.43 -8.28
C TYR A 19 -9.44 -18.63 -9.69
N GLU A 20 -10.24 -18.29 -10.71
CA GLU A 20 -9.81 -18.36 -12.10
C GLU A 20 -8.84 -17.22 -12.44
N LYS A 21 -7.64 -17.57 -12.92
CA LYS A 21 -6.73 -16.68 -13.61
C LYS A 21 -7.21 -16.48 -15.04
N ILE A 22 -7.76 -15.32 -15.32
CA ILE A 22 -8.21 -14.97 -16.67
C ILE A 22 -7.00 -14.45 -17.45
N ARG A 23 -6.67 -15.01 -18.63
CA ARG A 23 -5.62 -14.51 -19.52
C ARG A 23 -6.26 -14.11 -20.85
N GLY A 24 -6.49 -12.81 -21.04
CA GLY A 24 -7.31 -12.28 -22.13
C GLY A 24 -8.80 -12.49 -21.87
N GLU A 25 -9.51 -13.14 -22.79
CA GLU A 25 -10.93 -13.53 -22.62
C GLU A 25 -11.11 -14.99 -22.14
N LEU A 26 -10.02 -15.71 -21.92
CA LEU A 26 -10.05 -17.14 -21.57
C LEU A 26 -9.60 -17.36 -20.12
N ALA A 27 -10.34 -18.20 -19.39
CA ALA A 27 -9.92 -18.71 -18.09
C ALA A 27 -8.82 -19.77 -18.29
N ASP A 28 -7.58 -19.39 -17.97
CA ASP A 28 -6.37 -20.16 -18.28
C ASP A 28 -6.12 -21.22 -17.18
N ASP A 29 -6.04 -20.78 -15.92
CA ASP A 29 -5.66 -21.63 -14.79
C ASP A 29 -6.39 -21.25 -13.48
N MET A 30 -6.27 -22.08 -12.44
CA MET A 30 -6.81 -21.75 -11.11
C MET A 30 -5.70 -21.56 -10.08
N ILE A 31 -5.75 -20.46 -9.33
CA ILE A 31 -4.72 -20.09 -8.35
C ILE A 31 -5.25 -20.26 -6.93
N CYS A 32 -4.41 -20.86 -6.08
CA CYS A 32 -4.66 -21.00 -4.64
C CYS A 32 -4.34 -19.70 -3.87
N ARG A 33 -5.27 -19.26 -3.02
CA ARG A 33 -5.18 -18.10 -2.10
C ARG A 33 -3.91 -18.07 -1.23
N GLU A 34 -3.37 -19.20 -0.80
CA GLU A 34 -2.16 -19.22 0.05
C GLU A 34 -0.86 -18.96 -0.69
N HIS A 35 -0.80 -19.24 -1.99
CA HIS A 35 0.46 -19.13 -2.73
C HIS A 35 0.96 -17.69 -2.86
N GLU A 36 0.06 -16.69 -2.86
CA GLU A 36 0.43 -15.27 -2.87
C GLU A 36 1.21 -14.83 -1.63
N ILE A 37 0.75 -15.22 -0.44
CA ILE A 37 1.39 -14.83 0.83
C ILE A 37 2.79 -15.45 0.94
N LYS A 38 3.02 -16.58 0.26
CA LYS A 38 4.31 -17.29 0.21
C LYS A 38 5.15 -16.92 -1.03
N ASP A 39 4.63 -16.11 -1.96
CA ASP A 39 5.34 -15.77 -3.19
C ASP A 39 6.44 -14.75 -2.93
N LYS A 40 7.69 -15.20 -3.05
CA LYS A 40 8.88 -14.38 -2.82
C LYS A 40 9.08 -13.33 -3.92
N ARG A 41 8.48 -13.48 -5.09
CA ARG A 41 8.62 -12.53 -6.20
C ARG A 41 7.94 -11.20 -5.91
N GLY A 42 6.84 -11.23 -5.17
CA GLY A 42 5.96 -10.08 -4.99
C GLY A 42 5.22 -9.67 -6.27
N MET A 43 4.25 -8.79 -6.08
CA MET A 43 3.44 -8.25 -7.16
C MET A 43 4.11 -7.01 -7.76
N HIS A 44 4.17 -6.97 -9.08
CA HIS A 44 4.66 -5.83 -9.83
C HIS A 44 3.58 -4.76 -9.97
N LEU A 45 3.88 -3.54 -9.51
CA LEU A 45 3.05 -2.35 -9.68
C LEU A 45 3.63 -1.49 -10.78
N ASN A 46 2.74 -0.94 -11.61
CA ASN A 46 3.05 0.06 -12.61
C ASN A 46 2.07 1.24 -12.49
N GLU A 47 2.24 2.26 -13.35
CA GLU A 47 1.40 3.47 -13.38
C GLU A 47 -0.12 3.21 -13.50
N HIS A 48 -0.53 2.03 -13.98
CA HIS A 48 -1.93 1.67 -14.17
C HIS A 48 -2.50 0.82 -13.05
N THR A 49 -1.62 0.20 -12.24
CA THR A 49 -2.00 -0.58 -11.07
C THR A 49 -2.52 0.37 -9.98
N GLU A 50 -3.57 -0.05 -9.30
CA GLU A 50 -4.11 0.61 -8.12
C GLU A 50 -4.55 -0.50 -7.18
N LEU A 51 -3.92 -0.57 -6.01
CA LEU A 51 -4.34 -1.46 -4.95
C LEU A 51 -4.95 -0.62 -3.86
N SER A 52 -6.10 -1.06 -3.36
CA SER A 52 -6.70 -0.44 -2.20
C SER A 52 -7.20 -1.50 -1.23
N TYR A 53 -7.14 -1.20 0.06
CA TYR A 53 -7.51 -2.10 1.15
C TYR A 53 -8.22 -1.31 2.24
N PRO A 54 -9.06 -1.96 3.06
CA PRO A 54 -9.49 -1.34 4.31
C PRO A 54 -8.28 -1.03 5.20
N ASN A 55 -8.22 0.17 5.77
CA ASN A 55 -7.08 0.61 6.59
C ASN A 55 -6.95 -0.12 7.94
N ASN A 56 -7.91 -0.99 8.30
CA ASN A 56 -7.83 -1.89 9.45
C ASN A 56 -7.84 -3.39 9.04
N ALA A 57 -7.26 -3.69 7.87
CA ALA A 57 -7.16 -5.02 7.24
C ALA A 57 -8.48 -5.61 6.75
N THR A 58 -9.51 -5.68 7.60
CA THR A 58 -10.79 -6.36 7.29
C THR A 58 -11.98 -5.41 7.15
N PHE A 59 -11.89 -4.21 7.73
CA PHE A 59 -12.92 -3.17 7.62
C PHE A 59 -12.30 -1.78 7.61
N SER A 60 -13.04 -0.81 7.06
CA SER A 60 -12.59 0.58 6.95
C SER A 60 -12.91 1.34 8.22
N VAL A 61 -11.96 2.15 8.70
CA VAL A 61 -12.12 3.03 9.86
C VAL A 61 -11.79 4.45 9.44
N SER A 62 -12.80 5.33 9.42
CA SER A 62 -12.65 6.70 8.92
C SER A 62 -11.96 7.64 9.91
N SER A 63 -11.90 7.31 11.20
CA SER A 63 -11.24 8.14 12.22
C SER A 63 -10.41 7.26 13.14
N THR A 64 -9.09 7.44 13.13
CA THR A 64 -8.17 6.56 13.87
C THR A 64 -7.22 7.33 14.79
N LEU A 65 -6.97 6.80 15.99
CA LEU A 65 -5.88 7.27 16.87
C LEU A 65 -4.57 6.57 16.58
N SER A 66 -4.57 5.52 15.75
CA SER A 66 -3.37 4.76 15.43
C SER A 66 -3.42 4.23 14.01
N SER A 67 -2.25 4.08 13.41
CA SER A 67 -2.03 3.42 12.13
C SER A 67 -0.87 2.44 12.29
N ASN A 68 -0.98 1.24 11.74
CA ASN A 68 0.10 0.26 11.78
C ASN A 68 0.07 -0.56 10.50
N PHE A 69 1.14 -0.50 9.73
CA PHE A 69 1.28 -1.35 8.55
C PHE A 69 2.75 -1.62 8.26
N SER A 70 3.01 -2.71 7.54
CA SER A 70 4.32 -3.02 7.01
C SER A 70 4.22 -3.75 5.68
N PHE A 71 5.23 -3.60 4.85
CA PHE A 71 5.38 -4.31 3.58
C PHE A 71 6.84 -4.27 3.14
N ASP A 72 7.21 -5.17 2.24
CA ASP A 72 8.48 -5.08 1.53
C ASP A 72 8.24 -4.47 0.15
N PHE A 73 9.19 -3.67 -0.32
CA PHE A 73 9.19 -3.15 -1.68
C PHE A 73 10.59 -3.18 -2.30
N ARG A 74 10.65 -3.12 -3.63
CA ARG A 74 11.87 -2.79 -4.37
C ARG A 74 11.53 -1.97 -5.60
N THR A 75 12.41 -1.06 -5.99
CA THR A 75 12.21 -0.19 -7.14
C THR A 75 13.55 0.30 -7.71
N LEU A 76 13.53 0.72 -8.98
CA LEU A 76 14.55 1.57 -9.60
C LEU A 76 14.06 3.01 -9.78
N SER A 77 12.79 3.28 -9.50
CA SER A 77 12.21 4.61 -9.63
C SER A 77 12.66 5.48 -8.48
N GLU A 78 13.16 6.67 -8.82
CA GLU A 78 13.57 7.68 -7.83
C GLU A 78 12.38 8.43 -7.24
N TYR A 79 11.20 8.25 -7.82
CA TYR A 79 9.95 8.92 -7.43
C TYR A 79 8.79 7.93 -7.42
N GLY A 80 7.85 8.09 -6.49
CA GLY A 80 6.58 7.38 -6.53
C GLY A 80 5.87 7.26 -5.18
N VAL A 81 4.55 7.41 -5.18
CA VAL A 81 3.71 7.21 -3.99
C VAL A 81 3.55 5.72 -3.67
N LEU A 82 4.09 5.29 -2.53
CA LEU A 82 4.01 3.90 -2.06
C LEU A 82 2.72 3.65 -1.28
N TRP A 83 2.40 4.49 -0.30
CA TRP A 83 1.22 4.35 0.56
C TRP A 83 0.50 5.68 0.66
N PHE A 84 -0.84 5.65 0.60
CA PHE A 84 -1.66 6.84 0.82
C PHE A 84 -2.96 6.48 1.54
N GLU A 85 -3.32 7.26 2.57
CA GLU A 85 -4.65 7.30 3.18
C GLU A 85 -5.11 8.76 3.17
N GLY A 86 -6.35 9.03 2.74
CA GLY A 86 -6.88 10.38 2.62
C GLY A 86 -8.41 10.41 2.54
N GLY A 87 -9.00 11.61 2.56
CA GLY A 87 -10.46 11.79 2.49
C GLY A 87 -11.13 11.31 1.19
N PHE A 88 -12.46 11.17 1.21
CA PHE A 88 -13.26 10.72 0.05
C PHE A 88 -13.29 11.73 -1.10
N SER A 89 -13.25 13.03 -0.77
CA SER A 89 -13.54 14.10 -1.70
C SER A 89 -12.29 14.79 -2.20
N GLN A 90 -12.33 15.13 -3.48
CA GLN A 90 -11.42 16.06 -4.10
C GLN A 90 -11.57 17.51 -3.56
N SER A 91 -12.48 17.83 -2.63
CA SER A 91 -12.82 19.23 -2.30
C SER A 91 -12.11 19.86 -1.09
N GLU A 92 -11.29 19.13 -0.33
CA GLU A 92 -10.88 19.60 0.99
C GLU A 92 -9.39 19.97 1.05
N GLU A 93 -9.11 21.21 0.68
CA GLU A 93 -7.96 21.94 1.22
C GLU A 93 -8.00 21.78 2.75
N ASN A 94 -6.88 21.36 3.37
CA ASN A 94 -6.73 20.98 4.79
C ASN A 94 -7.23 19.59 5.23
N SER A 95 -7.54 18.64 4.33
CA SER A 95 -7.90 17.28 4.75
C SER A 95 -6.73 16.48 5.34
N ASP A 96 -7.09 15.60 6.27
CA ASP A 96 -6.17 14.63 6.86
C ASP A 96 -5.62 13.67 5.81
N PHE A 97 -4.33 13.38 5.92
CA PHE A 97 -3.70 12.36 5.11
C PHE A 97 -2.50 11.73 5.80
N LEU A 98 -2.20 10.52 5.36
CA LEU A 98 -0.96 9.82 5.67
C LEU A 98 -0.37 9.34 4.34
N ILE A 99 0.91 9.63 4.13
CA ILE A 99 1.56 9.30 2.86
C ILE A 99 3.00 8.81 3.07
N ILE A 100 3.33 7.70 2.42
CA ILE A 100 4.72 7.25 2.23
C ILE A 100 5.03 7.30 0.74
N PHE A 101 6.15 7.92 0.39
CA PHE A 101 6.57 8.09 -1.00
C PHE A 101 8.08 8.05 -1.12
N VAL A 102 8.55 7.71 -2.32
CA VAL A 102 9.94 7.88 -2.73
C VAL A 102 10.06 9.23 -3.42
N ASP A 103 11.09 9.99 -3.06
CA ASP A 103 11.47 11.24 -3.69
C ASP A 103 13.00 11.34 -3.69
N GLU A 104 13.58 11.67 -4.84
CA GLU A 104 15.03 11.65 -5.07
C GLU A 104 15.71 10.41 -4.44
N SER A 105 15.14 9.23 -4.72
CA SER A 105 15.66 7.93 -4.29
C SER A 105 15.61 7.66 -2.78
N LYS A 106 14.97 8.50 -1.97
CA LYS A 106 14.82 8.30 -0.52
C LYS A 106 13.37 8.12 -0.13
N LEU A 107 13.14 7.38 0.96
CA LEU A 107 11.80 7.20 1.51
C LEU A 107 11.41 8.37 2.42
N TYR A 108 10.20 8.89 2.23
CA TYR A 108 9.62 9.96 3.03
C TYR A 108 8.28 9.53 3.64
N ILE A 109 8.01 10.00 4.85
CA ILE A 109 6.70 9.95 5.49
C ILE A 109 6.16 11.36 5.69
N GLY A 110 4.90 11.58 5.33
CA GLY A 110 4.13 12.76 5.70
C GLY A 110 2.83 12.36 6.38
N VAL A 111 2.49 13.07 7.46
CA VAL A 111 1.19 12.94 8.12
C VAL A 111 0.65 14.35 8.36
N ASN A 112 -0.61 14.54 8.00
CA ASN A 112 -1.38 15.74 8.27
C ASN A 112 -2.67 15.30 8.98
N LEU A 113 -2.90 15.86 10.17
CA LEU A 113 -4.10 15.63 11.00
C LEU A 113 -5.04 16.85 10.97
N GLY A 114 -4.96 17.64 9.91
CA GLY A 114 -5.84 18.76 9.60
C GLY A 114 -5.17 20.12 9.73
N GLU A 115 -5.83 21.13 9.14
CA GLU A 115 -5.52 22.56 9.24
C GLU A 115 -4.14 23.00 8.68
N ASP A 116 -3.47 22.14 7.91
CA ASP A 116 -2.24 22.46 7.20
C ASP A 116 -2.40 22.21 5.70
N ASN A 117 -1.94 23.15 4.87
CA ASN A 117 -1.97 23.04 3.41
C ASN A 117 -0.64 22.54 2.83
N SER A 118 0.38 22.37 3.66
CA SER A 118 1.73 21.97 3.25
C SER A 118 2.05 20.55 3.70
N LEU A 119 2.79 19.83 2.85
CA LEU A 119 3.43 18.59 3.25
C LEU A 119 4.70 18.93 4.03
N LYS A 120 4.85 18.36 5.23
CA LYS A 120 6.06 18.45 6.05
C LYS A 120 6.65 17.04 6.23
N PRO A 121 7.30 16.49 5.20
CA PRO A 121 7.70 15.11 5.19
C PRO A 121 9.06 14.93 5.88
N ILE A 122 9.33 13.72 6.35
CA ILE A 122 10.60 13.36 6.98
C ILE A 122 11.19 12.15 6.26
N SER A 123 12.48 12.22 5.97
CA SER A 123 13.22 11.21 5.22
C SER A 123 13.92 10.20 6.12
N THR A 124 14.14 8.99 5.59
CA THR A 124 14.93 7.94 6.24
C THR A 124 16.44 8.03 5.98
N ASN A 125 16.90 9.01 5.18
CA ASN A 125 18.30 9.15 4.72
C ASN A 125 18.90 7.89 4.06
N LEU A 126 18.05 6.92 3.68
CA LEU A 126 18.42 5.68 3.02
C LEU A 126 18.05 5.78 1.54
N THR A 127 18.96 5.37 0.66
CA THR A 127 18.67 5.21 -0.78
C THR A 127 17.90 3.90 -0.97
N VAL A 128 16.74 3.96 -1.63
CA VAL A 128 15.81 2.82 -1.78
C VAL A 128 15.48 2.44 -3.23
N SER A 129 16.06 3.17 -4.19
CA SER A 129 15.87 2.96 -5.64
C SER A 129 16.97 2.09 -6.26
N ASP A 130 17.45 1.09 -5.51
CA ASP A 130 18.58 0.24 -5.89
C ASP A 130 18.18 -1.16 -6.38
N ASN A 131 16.87 -1.40 -6.53
CA ASN A 131 16.25 -2.68 -6.88
C ASN A 131 16.47 -3.83 -5.88
N HIS A 132 16.92 -3.54 -4.66
CA HIS A 132 16.93 -4.49 -3.56
C HIS A 132 15.63 -4.41 -2.75
N TRP A 133 15.31 -5.52 -2.08
CA TRP A 133 14.17 -5.56 -1.19
C TRP A 133 14.45 -4.73 0.06
N HIS A 134 13.64 -3.70 0.27
CA HIS A 134 13.59 -2.91 1.48
C HIS A 134 12.31 -3.24 2.26
N THR A 135 12.41 -3.31 3.58
CA THR A 135 11.25 -3.46 4.46
C THR A 135 10.84 -2.10 5.00
N VAL A 136 9.56 -1.76 4.90
CA VAL A 136 8.95 -0.58 5.53
C VAL A 136 8.04 -1.04 6.65
N GLU A 137 8.21 -0.46 7.84
CA GLU A 137 7.21 -0.53 8.89
C GLU A 137 6.83 0.88 9.29
N PHE A 138 5.55 1.14 9.46
CA PHE A 138 5.05 2.42 9.95
C PHE A 138 4.12 2.19 11.14
N ARG A 139 4.32 2.97 12.19
CA ARG A 139 3.43 3.00 13.36
C ARG A 139 3.15 4.43 13.74
N ARG A 140 1.87 4.77 13.88
CA ARG A 140 1.41 6.02 14.46
C ARG A 140 0.59 5.72 15.71
N LYS A 141 0.81 6.49 16.77
CA LYS A 141 -0.10 6.61 17.91
C LYS A 141 -0.28 8.09 18.21
N GLU A 142 -1.51 8.57 18.01
CA GLU A 142 -1.87 10.00 18.04
C GLU A 142 -0.92 10.78 17.12
N ARG A 143 -0.15 11.71 17.69
CA ARG A 143 0.83 12.51 16.94
C ARG A 143 2.20 11.87 16.82
N LYS A 144 2.49 10.78 17.53
CA LYS A 144 3.81 10.13 17.47
C LYS A 144 3.85 9.18 16.28
N CYS A 145 4.83 9.36 15.41
CA CYS A 145 5.08 8.51 14.26
C CYS A 145 6.45 7.85 14.38
N GLU A 146 6.49 6.58 14.02
CA GLU A 146 7.68 5.76 13.96
C GLU A 146 7.72 5.11 12.57
N LEU A 147 8.77 5.40 11.82
CA LEU A 147 9.03 4.80 10.51
C LEU A 147 10.31 3.95 10.62
N TRP A 148 10.24 2.70 10.18
CA TRP A 148 11.40 1.84 10.03
C TRP A 148 11.63 1.53 8.57
N THR A 149 12.88 1.62 8.15
CA THR A 149 13.32 1.11 6.85
C THR A 149 14.57 0.28 7.06
N ASP A 150 14.50 -1.00 6.70
CA ASP A 150 15.57 -2.00 6.93
C ASP A 150 16.09 -2.00 8.37
N GLY A 151 15.15 -1.91 9.33
CA GLY A 151 15.44 -1.84 10.77
C GLY A 151 15.94 -0.49 11.27
N ARG A 152 16.22 0.49 10.40
CA ARG A 152 16.60 1.85 10.81
C ARG A 152 15.37 2.66 11.17
N LYS A 153 15.33 3.19 12.40
CA LYS A 153 14.18 3.90 12.96
C LYS A 153 14.30 5.42 12.79
N VAL A 154 13.25 6.04 12.31
CA VAL A 154 13.00 7.48 12.37
C VAL A 154 11.80 7.73 13.28
N LEU A 155 11.97 8.65 14.22
CA LEU A 155 10.93 9.11 15.12
C LEU A 155 10.55 10.54 14.77
N THR A 156 9.26 10.83 14.76
CA THR A 156 8.76 12.18 14.57
C THR A 156 7.44 12.42 15.29
N ILE A 157 7.10 13.69 15.46
CA ILE A 157 5.82 14.16 15.95
C ILE A 157 5.15 14.91 14.80
N VAL A 158 3.89 14.58 14.51
CA VAL A 158 3.10 15.30 13.52
C VAL A 158 2.94 16.75 13.96
N THR A 159 3.23 17.69 13.05
CA THR A 159 3.28 19.12 13.35
C THR A 159 2.09 19.91 12.80
N SER A 160 1.17 19.28 12.05
CA SER A 160 -0.03 19.96 11.56
C SER A 160 -0.88 20.47 12.74
N PRO A 161 -1.67 21.54 12.60
CA PRO A 161 -2.40 22.14 13.72
C PRO A 161 -3.62 21.35 14.22
N GLY A 162 -4.20 20.45 13.40
CA GLY A 162 -5.45 19.75 13.73
C GLY A 162 -5.37 18.75 14.91
N ASN A 163 -6.25 17.75 14.94
CA ASN A 163 -6.42 16.92 16.14
C ASN A 163 -5.36 15.78 16.24
N ASN A 164 -5.61 14.78 17.08
CA ASN A 164 -4.80 13.57 17.23
C ASN A 164 -5.32 12.40 16.36
N THR A 165 -6.54 12.54 15.82
CA THR A 165 -7.16 11.57 14.92
C THR A 165 -6.66 11.78 13.50
N LEU A 166 -6.60 10.68 12.74
CA LEU A 166 -6.42 10.70 11.29
C LEU A 166 -7.78 10.37 10.66
N ASP A 167 -8.41 11.38 10.08
CA ASP A 167 -9.78 11.37 9.57
C ASP A 167 -9.82 11.21 8.04
N THR A 168 -9.90 9.96 7.56
CA THR A 168 -9.80 9.58 6.14
C THR A 168 -11.03 8.85 5.65
N ASN A 169 -11.02 8.40 4.38
CA ASN A 169 -12.07 7.54 3.84
C ASN A 169 -12.01 6.08 4.36
N GLY A 170 -11.05 5.75 5.22
CA GLY A 170 -10.84 4.39 5.74
C GLY A 170 -10.25 3.41 4.72
N ILE A 171 -9.68 3.92 3.62
CA ILE A 171 -9.03 3.13 2.56
C ILE A 171 -7.54 3.47 2.52
N ALA A 172 -6.72 2.43 2.54
CA ALA A 172 -5.30 2.50 2.27
C ALA A 172 -5.01 2.16 0.81
N TYR A 173 -4.31 3.04 0.11
CA TYR A 173 -3.88 2.85 -1.27
C TYR A 173 -2.40 2.45 -1.30
N LEU A 174 -2.10 1.28 -1.87
CA LEU A 174 -0.73 0.80 -2.10
C LEU A 174 -0.36 0.98 -3.59
N GLY A 175 0.72 1.70 -3.84
CA GLY A 175 1.19 2.10 -5.18
C GLY A 175 0.63 3.43 -5.71
N GLY A 176 -0.19 4.12 -4.90
CA GLY A 176 -0.79 5.40 -5.22
C GLY A 176 -2.12 5.30 -6.02
N PRO A 177 -3.17 6.06 -5.64
CA PRO A 177 -4.44 6.10 -6.36
C PRO A 177 -4.29 6.74 -7.75
N LYS A 178 -5.12 6.33 -8.72
CA LYS A 178 -5.16 6.86 -10.10
C LYS A 178 -5.36 8.36 -10.17
N LYS A 179 -6.29 8.89 -9.35
CA LYS A 179 -6.59 10.31 -9.28
C LYS A 179 -6.98 10.67 -7.85
N HIS A 180 -6.19 11.52 -7.21
CA HIS A 180 -6.51 12.07 -5.89
C HIS A 180 -6.12 13.54 -5.84
N ARG A 181 -7.05 14.44 -5.51
CA ARG A 181 -6.76 15.89 -5.55
C ARG A 181 -5.71 16.28 -4.52
N GLN A 182 -5.72 15.66 -3.34
CA GLN A 182 -4.69 15.88 -2.30
C GLN A 182 -3.28 15.58 -2.83
N LEU A 183 -3.09 14.46 -3.52
CA LEU A 183 -1.77 14.15 -4.10
C LEU A 183 -1.37 15.16 -5.17
N LYS A 184 -2.34 15.61 -5.98
CA LYS A 184 -2.11 16.65 -6.99
C LYS A 184 -1.73 18.00 -6.36
N SER A 185 -2.39 18.43 -5.28
CA SER A 185 -2.05 19.69 -4.59
C SER A 185 -0.68 19.63 -3.93
N LEU A 186 -0.25 18.45 -3.49
CA LEU A 186 1.08 18.21 -2.95
C LEU A 186 2.18 18.00 -4.01
N GLY A 187 1.83 17.97 -5.30
CA GLY A 187 2.76 17.67 -6.39
C GLY A 187 3.21 16.19 -6.48
N LEU A 188 2.59 15.30 -5.71
CA LEU A 188 2.93 13.88 -5.60
C LEU A 188 2.05 13.01 -6.50
N ILE A 189 2.07 13.28 -7.80
CA ILE A 189 1.24 12.59 -8.80
C ILE A 189 1.90 11.34 -9.39
N THR A 190 3.20 11.16 -9.18
CA THR A 190 3.96 10.01 -9.67
C THR A 190 3.56 8.77 -8.88
N LYS A 191 3.14 7.72 -9.58
CA LYS A 191 2.81 6.46 -8.92
C LYS A 191 4.06 5.64 -8.67
N PHE A 192 3.91 4.64 -7.82
CA PHE A 192 4.99 3.71 -7.60
C PHE A 192 5.08 2.71 -8.75
N VAL A 193 6.28 2.57 -9.30
CA VAL A 193 6.66 1.47 -10.20
C VAL A 193 7.67 0.60 -9.47
N GLY A 194 7.38 -0.68 -9.34
CA GLY A 194 8.26 -1.59 -8.61
C GLY A 194 7.56 -2.86 -8.19
N CYS A 195 8.05 -3.48 -7.12
CA CYS A 195 7.50 -4.71 -6.57
C CYS A 195 7.07 -4.48 -5.13
N VAL A 196 5.99 -5.12 -4.70
CA VAL A 196 5.55 -5.15 -3.30
C VAL A 196 5.23 -6.58 -2.86
N ARG A 197 5.47 -6.90 -1.59
CA ARG A 197 5.07 -8.17 -0.96
C ARG A 197 4.91 -8.02 0.55
N ASN A 198 4.44 -9.08 1.21
CA ASN A 198 4.40 -9.19 2.66
C ASN A 198 3.59 -8.07 3.36
N LEU A 199 2.53 -7.57 2.72
CA LEU A 199 1.68 -6.53 3.31
C LEU A 199 1.02 -7.04 4.60
N LYS A 200 1.14 -6.24 5.64
CA LYS A 200 0.44 -6.42 6.92
C LYS A 200 -0.19 -5.10 7.32
N ILE A 201 -1.40 -5.18 7.86
CA ILE A 201 -2.11 -4.05 8.46
C ILE A 201 -2.50 -4.47 9.88
N PHE A 202 -2.09 -3.68 10.87
CA PHE A 202 -2.15 -4.03 12.30
C PHE A 202 -1.60 -5.43 12.62
N GLY A 203 -0.54 -5.84 11.91
CA GLY A 203 0.09 -7.16 12.06
C GLY A 203 -0.64 -8.30 11.35
N SER A 204 -1.88 -8.09 10.89
CA SER A 204 -2.64 -9.07 10.11
C SER A 204 -2.12 -9.12 8.68
N PRO A 205 -1.75 -10.30 8.15
CA PRO A 205 -1.38 -10.47 6.74
C PRO A 205 -2.53 -10.06 5.81
N VAL A 206 -2.21 -9.31 4.75
CA VAL A 206 -3.16 -8.91 3.70
C VAL A 206 -2.70 -9.51 2.38
N ASN A 207 -3.58 -10.26 1.73
CA ASN A 207 -3.35 -10.81 0.40
C ASN A 207 -3.53 -9.69 -0.64
N LEU A 208 -2.46 -9.43 -1.40
CA LEU A 208 -2.41 -8.31 -2.35
C LEU A 208 -3.42 -8.39 -3.51
N LEU A 209 -4.00 -9.56 -3.75
CA LEU A 209 -4.97 -9.78 -4.84
C LEU A 209 -6.40 -9.88 -4.32
N ILE A 210 -6.58 -10.68 -3.28
CA ILE A 210 -7.91 -11.11 -2.84
C ILE A 210 -8.54 -10.09 -1.90
N ASP A 211 -7.72 -9.50 -1.04
CA ASP A 211 -8.21 -8.55 -0.04
C ASP A 211 -8.30 -7.13 -0.61
N SER A 212 -7.89 -6.95 -1.88
CA SER A 212 -7.97 -5.65 -2.53
C SER A 212 -9.41 -5.29 -2.88
N LEU A 213 -9.79 -4.05 -2.58
CA LEU A 213 -11.07 -3.47 -2.99
C LEU A 213 -11.10 -3.16 -4.49
N THR A 214 -9.94 -3.10 -5.16
CA THR A 214 -9.84 -3.02 -6.62
C THR A 214 -9.79 -4.42 -7.22
N ASN A 215 -10.56 -4.61 -8.29
CA ASN A 215 -10.61 -5.90 -8.98
C ASN A 215 -9.38 -6.08 -9.88
N ILE A 216 -8.44 -6.93 -9.46
CA ILE A 216 -7.22 -7.25 -10.21
C ILE A 216 -7.46 -8.52 -11.02
N ARG A 217 -7.76 -8.36 -12.30
CA ARG A 217 -8.04 -9.50 -13.20
C ARG A 217 -6.81 -10.36 -13.50
N GLN A 218 -5.64 -9.71 -13.61
CA GLN A 218 -4.38 -10.37 -13.96
C GLN A 218 -3.23 -9.75 -13.15
N PRO A 219 -2.71 -10.48 -12.14
CA PRO A 219 -1.54 -10.03 -11.43
C PRO A 219 -0.29 -10.16 -12.30
N ASN A 220 0.53 -9.11 -12.31
CA ASN A 220 1.91 -9.18 -12.78
C ASN A 220 2.79 -9.47 -11.57
N TYR A 221 3.66 -10.46 -11.67
CA TYR A 221 4.66 -10.73 -10.64
C TYR A 221 6.00 -10.20 -11.09
N CYS A 222 6.84 -9.83 -10.13
CA CYS A 222 8.20 -9.51 -10.49
C CYS A 222 9.00 -10.74 -10.88
N HIS A 223 10.04 -10.53 -11.67
CA HIS A 223 11.00 -11.59 -11.99
C HIS A 223 11.93 -11.82 -10.80
N ASN A 224 12.39 -13.06 -10.61
CA ASN A 224 13.42 -13.35 -9.61
C ASN A 224 14.71 -12.61 -9.95
#